data_AF-A0ABD3T7M4-F1
#
_entry.id   AF-A0ABD3T7M4-F1
#
_cell.length_a   1.000
_cell.length_b   1.000
_cell.length_c   1.000
_cell.angle_alpha   90.00
_cell.angle_beta   90.00
_cell.angle_gamma   90.00
#
_symmetry.space_group_name_H-M   'P 1'
#
loop_
_entity.id
_entity.type
_entity.pdbx_description
1 polymer ?
#
loop_
_entity_poly.entity_id
_entity_poly.type
_entity_poly.pdbx_seq_one_letter_code
_entity_poly.pdbx_strand_id
1 'polypeptide(L)' 'MVEEGWYKSAHWLLYFVIAVVVADKPVLNLMGLLPMTGNVWSGGGACLPALQMGIDHVNARTDILPGYNLNLIWKDTQ' A
#
# COMPACT_ATOMS: atom_id res chain seq x y z
N MET A 1 36.61 6.14 35.17
CA MET A 1 35.36 6.79 34.71
C MET A 1 35.34 6.95 33.18
N VAL A 2 35.52 5.86 32.40
CA VAL A 2 35.59 5.93 30.90
C VAL A 2 34.76 4.81 30.22
N GLU A 3 33.97 4.04 30.95
CA GLU A 3 33.21 2.92 30.36
C GLU A 3 31.77 3.28 29.95
N GLU A 4 31.21 4.40 30.42
CA GLU A 4 29.80 4.72 30.21
C GLU A 4 29.45 5.48 28.90
N GLY A 5 30.44 5.82 28.06
CA GLY A 5 30.20 6.60 26.84
C GLY A 5 29.77 5.79 25.62
N TRP A 6 30.21 4.53 25.55
CA TRP A 6 30.12 3.72 24.33
C TRP A 6 28.71 3.21 24.06
N TYR A 7 27.95 2.87 25.12
CA TYR A 7 26.59 2.38 24.97
C TYR A 7 25.68 3.48 24.40
N LYS A 8 25.67 4.70 24.96
CA LYS A 8 24.84 5.82 24.45
C LYS A 8 25.16 6.19 23.01
N SER A 9 26.42 6.03 22.61
CA SER A 9 26.91 6.27 21.24
C SER A 9 26.53 5.17 20.24
N ALA A 10 25.96 4.04 20.67
CA ALA A 10 25.47 2.98 19.76
C ALA A 10 23.94 2.99 19.60
N HIS A 11 23.21 3.73 20.46
CA HIS A 11 21.75 3.71 20.47
C HIS A 11 21.16 4.39 19.22
N TRP A 12 21.81 5.42 18.69
CA TRP A 12 21.37 6.07 17.45
C TRP A 12 21.47 5.14 16.23
N LEU A 13 22.44 4.21 16.21
CA LEU A 13 22.52 3.18 15.17
C LEU A 13 21.36 2.20 15.26
N LEU A 14 20.99 1.79 16.48
CA LEU A 14 19.82 0.93 16.69
C LEU A 14 18.53 1.62 16.26
N TYR A 15 18.34 2.90 16.60
CA TYR A 15 17.19 3.68 16.12
C TYR A 15 17.17 3.83 14.59
N PHE A 16 18.32 4.04 13.96
CA PHE A 16 18.43 4.14 12.51
C PHE A 16 18.09 2.82 11.81
N VAL A 17 18.62 1.69 12.31
CA VAL A 17 18.33 0.36 11.77
C VAL A 17 16.85 0.01 11.92
N ILE A 18 16.25 0.28 13.09
CA ILE A 18 14.81 0.06 13.30
C ILE A 18 13.98 0.94 12.36
N ALA A 19 14.33 2.22 12.20
CA ALA A 19 13.61 3.13 11.32
C ALA A 19 13.65 2.70 9.84
N VAL A 20 14.81 2.20 9.37
CA VAL A 20 14.94 1.68 8.00
C VAL A 20 14.08 0.44 7.77
N VAL A 21 13.97 -0.44 8.78
CA VAL A 21 13.18 -1.68 8.69
C VAL A 21 11.67 -1.41 8.73
N VAL A 22 11.23 -0.33 9.39
CA VAL A 22 9.81 0.00 9.61
C VAL A 22 9.23 0.92 8.52
N ALA A 23 10.04 1.39 7.56
CA ALA A 23 9.55 2.29 6.52
C ALA A 23 8.45 1.64 5.65
N ASP A 24 7.23 2.13 5.78
CA ASP A 24 6.08 1.68 4.98
C ASP A 24 6.25 2.03 3.49
N LYS A 25 5.72 1.16 2.62
CA LYS A 25 5.71 1.43 1.17
C LYS A 25 4.74 2.58 0.86
N PRO A 26 5.13 3.57 0.03
CA PRO A 26 4.21 4.59 -0.44
C PRO A 26 3.01 3.99 -1.19
N VAL A 27 1.84 4.62 -1.05
CA VAL A 27 0.59 4.16 -1.67
C VAL A 27 0.39 4.81 -3.03
N LEU A 28 0.20 3.99 -4.07
CA LEU A 28 -0.17 4.43 -5.42
C LEU A 28 -1.69 4.28 -5.61
N ASN A 29 -2.38 5.40 -5.82
CA ASN A 29 -3.84 5.42 -5.94
C ASN A 29 -4.27 5.38 -7.41
N LEU A 30 -5.13 4.42 -7.74
CA LEU A 30 -5.85 4.33 -9.01
C LEU A 30 -7.27 4.88 -8.84
N MET A 31 -7.76 5.60 -9.85
CA MET A 31 -9.16 6.05 -9.88
C MET A 31 -10.02 5.15 -10.76
N GLY A 32 -11.15 4.71 -10.23
CA GLY A 32 -12.16 3.91 -10.93
C GLY A 32 -13.53 4.58 -10.95
N LEU A 33 -14.14 4.65 -12.12
CA LEU A 33 -15.54 5.03 -12.28
C LEU A 33 -16.32 3.77 -12.66
N LEU A 34 -17.19 3.30 -11.77
CA LEU A 34 -17.81 1.99 -11.87
C LEU A 34 -19.34 2.14 -11.78
N PRO A 35 -20.10 1.87 -12.86
CA PRO A 35 -21.55 2.00 -12.82
C PRO A 35 -22.15 0.87 -11.97
N MET A 36 -22.48 1.16 -10.71
CA MET A 36 -23.08 0.16 -9.81
C MET A 36 -24.56 -0.03 -10.14
N THR A 37 -25.18 1.03 -10.65
CA THR A 37 -26.56 1.05 -11.11
C THR A 37 -26.65 1.60 -12.53
N GLY A 38 -27.83 1.59 -13.14
CA GLY A 38 -28.06 2.19 -14.45
C GLY A 38 -28.93 1.34 -15.38
N ASN A 39 -29.66 2.02 -16.27
CA ASN A 39 -30.65 1.39 -17.16
C ASN A 39 -30.03 0.64 -18.35
N VAL A 40 -28.78 0.97 -18.72
CA VAL A 40 -28.10 0.40 -19.90
C VAL A 40 -27.14 -0.71 -19.50
N TRP A 41 -26.31 -0.49 -18.48
CA TRP A 41 -25.37 -1.51 -17.98
C TRP A 41 -24.94 -1.24 -16.53
N SER A 42 -25.12 -2.24 -15.67
CA SER A 42 -24.80 -2.22 -14.23
C SER A 42 -23.56 -3.10 -13.93
N GLY A 43 -22.49 -2.90 -14.70
CA GLY A 43 -21.30 -3.77 -14.65
C GLY A 43 -20.43 -3.60 -13.39
N GLY A 44 -20.56 -2.49 -12.68
CA GLY A 44 -19.72 -2.13 -11.54
C GLY A 44 -19.72 -3.18 -10.43
N GLY A 45 -20.87 -3.83 -10.18
CA GLY A 45 -21.01 -4.84 -9.11
C GLY A 45 -20.14 -6.08 -9.31
N ALA A 46 -19.89 -6.48 -10.57
CA ALA A 46 -18.98 -7.59 -10.89
C ALA A 46 -17.53 -7.12 -11.05
N CYS A 47 -17.33 -5.92 -11.61
CA CYS A 47 -15.99 -5.38 -11.85
C CYS A 47 -15.27 -4.97 -10.56
N LEU A 48 -15.98 -4.44 -9.55
CA LEU A 48 -15.37 -4.02 -8.29
C LEU A 48 -14.67 -5.17 -7.54
N PRO A 49 -15.32 -6.33 -7.25
CA PRO A 49 -14.63 -7.42 -6.58
C PRO A 49 -13.48 -7.98 -7.42
N ALA A 50 -13.61 -8.01 -8.74
CA ALA A 50 -12.51 -8.40 -9.64
C ALA A 50 -11.31 -7.45 -9.54
N LEU A 51 -11.55 -6.14 -9.51
CA LEU A 51 -10.51 -5.14 -9.30
C LEU A 51 -9.84 -5.28 -7.94
N GLN A 52 -10.63 -5.48 -6.88
CA GLN A 52 -10.08 -5.67 -5.53
C GLN A 52 -9.19 -6.92 -5.46
N MET A 53 -9.65 -8.06 -5.98
CA MET A 53 -8.84 -9.28 -6.04
C MET A 53 -7.55 -9.08 -6.87
N GLY A 54 -7.62 -8.35 -7.98
CA GLY A 54 -6.46 -8.02 -8.80
C GLY A 54 -5.44 -7.18 -8.05
N ILE A 55 -5.89 -6.17 -7.30
CA ILE A 55 -5.03 -5.30 -6.48
C ILE A 55 -4.37 -6.10 -5.36
N ASP A 56 -5.14 -6.96 -4.68
CA ASP A 56 -4.61 -7.81 -3.61
C ASP A 56 -3.52 -8.75 -4.14
N HIS A 57 -3.73 -9.34 -5.33
CA HIS A 57 -2.73 -10.18 -5.99
C HIS A 57 -1.46 -9.41 -6.38
N VAL A 58 -1.59 -8.17 -6.84
CA VAL A 58 -0.44 -7.31 -7.17
C VAL A 58 0.35 -6.96 -5.91
N ASN A 59 -0.34 -6.56 -4.84
CA ASN A 59 0.30 -6.17 -3.58
C ASN A 59 0.96 -7.36 -2.86
N ALA A 60 0.42 -8.58 -3.02
CA ALA A 60 1.00 -9.80 -2.47
C ALA A 60 2.32 -10.22 -3.15
N ARG A 61 2.61 -9.69 -4.35
CA ARG A 61 3.77 -10.07 -5.15
C ARG A 61 4.87 -9.01 -5.09
N THR A 62 6.02 -9.39 -4.53
CA THR A 62 7.18 -8.51 -4.40
C THR A 62 7.87 -8.20 -5.73
N ASP A 63 7.55 -8.92 -6.80
CA ASP A 63 8.18 -8.77 -8.11
C ASP A 63 7.45 -7.81 -9.07
N ILE A 64 6.24 -7.34 -8.72
CA ILE A 64 5.43 -6.46 -9.59
C ILE A 64 5.65 -4.99 -9.21
N LEU A 65 5.39 -4.63 -7.95
CA LEU A 65 5.58 -3.27 -7.42
C LEU A 65 6.30 -3.32 -6.06
N PRO A 66 7.60 -3.67 -6.01
CA PRO A 66 8.32 -3.89 -4.76
C PRO A 66 8.29 -2.68 -3.81
N GLY A 67 8.29 -1.47 -4.36
CA GLY A 67 8.36 -0.22 -3.61
C GLY A 67 7.01 0.48 -3.37
N TYR A 68 5.88 -0.11 -3.77
CA TYR A 68 4.57 0.55 -3.64
C TYR A 68 3.49 -0.42 -3.16
N ASN A 69 2.47 0.13 -2.52
CA ASN A 69 1.19 -0.54 -2.31
C ASN A 69 0.14 0.11 -3.20
N LEU A 70 -0.57 -0.68 -3.99
CA LEU A 70 -1.62 -0.21 -4.87
C LEU A 70 -2.94 -0.09 -4.11
N ASN A 71 -3.69 0.98 -4.38
CA ASN A 71 -5.02 1.21 -3.81
C ASN A 71 -5.99 1.70 -4.89
N LEU A 72 -7.27 1.33 -4.79
CA LEU A 72 -8.33 1.81 -5.68
C LEU A 72 -9.26 2.77 -4.95
N ILE A 73 -9.37 3.98 -5.49
CA ILE A 73 -10.39 4.95 -5.13
C ILE A 73 -11.44 4.90 -6.24
N TRP A 74 -12.66 4.51 -5.91
CA TRP A 74 -13.72 4.42 -6.90
C TRP A 74 -14.99 5.14 -6.50
N LYS A 75 -15.80 5.49 -7.50
CA LYS A 75 -17.13 6.09 -7.34
C LYS A 75 -18.13 5.44 -8.29
N ASP A 76 -19.39 5.43 -7.85
CA ASP A 76 -20.50 5.17 -8.76
C ASP A 76 -20.64 6.34 -9.73
N THR A 77 -20.95 6.03 -10.98
CA THR A 77 -21.19 7.03 -12.03
C THR A 77 -22.67 7.38 -12.17
N GLN A 78 -23.56 6.64 -11.50
CA GLN A 78 -25.01 6.76 -11.60
C GLN A 78 -25.66 7.12 -10.28
#